data_AF-A0A315WKX6-F1
#
_entry.id   AF-A0A315WKX6-F1
#
_cell.length_a   1.000
_cell.length_b   1.000
_cell.length_c   1.000
_cell.angle_alpha   90.00
_cell.angle_beta   90.00
_cell.angle_gamma   90.00
#
_symmetry.space_group_name_H-M   'P 1'
#
loop_
_entity.id
_entity.type
_entity.pdbx_description
1 polymer ?
#
loop_
_entity_poly.entity_id
_entity_poly.type
_entity_poly.pdbx_seq_one_letter_code
_entity_poly.pdbx_strand_id
1 'polypeptide(L)'
;MDVVGDDHAYEWSLEGQRWLQDAHGKFTLTQVDGQALNSNELDLDFLVGARQTADGAGCLPAAFSHCPYSGKALAPVAYDPQRRWLPPYGNGSGRRVVENDCKLDSAEQTIVALFDTIAASPQANLNDHAQSISLPRKNGLNFLVANLGGHREALFALDREGGLFLWQRGAGQWTTLLPQTTPIGRSSLPNWAWGVSLREQDGEQRLLLAGDEGASEISVNPLSGRYRLERAPGKALGAPGDLDGQTFIPQQQADGSVCLIERSASGWQQHAIAEGDALRMSDLSAPLRLPSSRRLLWIGKFGYLSVKLGERVEAHWLSWPNGAVARPEYGPPFVDGYGTWQLLLENGKQVALRLDSDERKEITGSRLGTGHLNYQFNVRLDAPWAEFDQYTTEMTGAVVYPFVEFKDAAHHLLSFSADWQSSLQKFFDNAERLDVQYRLERIGRTPLNMLLKVSQPWNAQWFCYDNALWLYIDSSGALYRWNV
;
A
#
# COMPACT_ATOMS: atom_id res chain seq x y z
N MET A 1 -24.69 12.11 35.10
CA MET A 1 -23.92 11.08 35.83
C MET A 1 -24.91 10.49 36.77
N ASP A 2 -25.35 9.28 36.45
CA ASP A 2 -26.42 8.62 37.20
C ASP A 2 -25.80 7.42 37.92
N VAL A 3 -26.22 7.18 39.17
CA VAL A 3 -25.72 6.06 39.97
C VAL A 3 -26.50 4.81 39.55
N VAL A 4 -25.78 3.75 39.16
CA VAL A 4 -26.39 2.51 38.68
C VAL A 4 -26.00 1.36 39.60
N GLY A 5 -26.98 0.81 40.32
CA GLY A 5 -26.81 -0.36 41.20
C GLY A 5 -26.21 -0.08 42.58
N ASP A 6 -26.09 -1.12 43.40
CA ASP A 6 -25.60 -1.07 44.79
C ASP A 6 -24.05 -1.02 44.89
N ASP A 7 -23.32 -1.16 43.77
CA ASP A 7 -21.87 -1.36 43.71
C ASP A 7 -21.04 -0.09 43.41
N HIS A 8 -21.59 1.11 43.62
CA HIS A 8 -20.90 2.40 43.36
C HIS A 8 -20.40 2.58 41.91
N ALA A 9 -21.06 1.98 40.92
CA ALA A 9 -20.78 2.22 39.52
C ALA A 9 -21.51 3.48 39.03
N TYR A 10 -20.83 4.31 38.24
CA TYR A 10 -21.39 5.52 37.66
C TYR A 10 -21.60 5.38 36.16
N GLU A 11 -22.77 5.76 35.68
CA GLU A 11 -23.04 5.84 34.24
C GLU A 11 -22.83 7.26 33.71
N TRP A 12 -22.12 7.32 32.59
CA TRP A 12 -21.80 8.52 31.85
C TRP A 12 -22.44 8.44 30.46
N SER A 13 -23.42 9.30 30.19
CA SER A 13 -24.00 9.49 28.86
C SER A 13 -23.36 10.70 28.19
N LEU A 14 -22.55 10.48 27.16
CA LEU A 14 -21.72 11.50 26.50
C LEU A 14 -21.83 11.32 24.98
N GLU A 15 -22.37 12.31 24.27
CA GLU A 15 -22.37 12.36 22.79
C GLU A 15 -22.84 11.06 22.11
N GLY A 16 -23.96 10.50 22.56
CA GLY A 16 -24.49 9.23 22.01
C GLY A 16 -23.81 7.96 22.53
N GLN A 17 -22.77 8.09 23.35
CA GLN A 17 -22.05 7.00 24.01
C GLN A 17 -22.53 6.83 25.45
N ARG A 18 -22.60 5.57 25.93
CA ARG A 18 -22.75 5.26 27.35
C ARG A 18 -21.53 4.53 27.87
N TRP A 19 -20.99 5.03 28.97
CA TRP A 19 -19.82 4.47 29.64
C TRP A 19 -20.17 4.15 31.10
N LEU A 20 -19.73 2.99 31.57
CA LEU A 20 -19.75 2.65 32.99
C LEU A 20 -18.36 2.88 33.58
N GLN A 21 -18.33 3.57 34.71
CA GLN A 21 -17.16 3.73 35.54
C GLN A 21 -17.31 2.83 36.77
N ASP A 22 -16.40 1.87 36.94
CA ASP A 22 -16.41 1.01 38.13
C ASP A 22 -15.83 1.72 39.37
N ALA A 23 -15.91 1.06 40.53
CA ALA A 23 -15.40 1.57 41.80
C ALA A 23 -13.87 1.79 41.82
N HIS A 24 -13.13 1.17 40.88
CA HIS A 24 -11.69 1.37 40.69
C HIS A 24 -11.37 2.48 39.69
N GLY A 25 -12.40 3.08 39.09
CA GLY A 25 -12.25 4.13 38.09
C GLY A 25 -12.00 3.63 36.66
N LYS A 26 -12.19 2.34 36.39
CA LYS A 26 -12.09 1.85 35.02
C LYS A 26 -13.34 2.23 34.25
N PHE A 27 -13.14 2.83 33.07
CA PHE A 27 -14.21 3.14 32.14
C PHE A 27 -14.40 1.99 31.14
N THR A 28 -15.66 1.59 30.94
CA THR A 28 -16.06 0.55 29.98
C THR A 28 -17.18 1.11 29.12
N LEU A 29 -17.01 1.11 27.80
CA LEU A 29 -18.05 1.52 26.86
C LEU A 29 -19.11 0.42 26.77
N THR A 30 -20.37 0.74 27.03
CA THR A 30 -21.47 -0.23 26.99
C THR A 30 -22.39 -0.03 25.79
N GLN A 31 -22.50 1.19 25.27
CA GLN A 31 -23.42 1.51 24.20
C GLN A 31 -22.94 2.68 23.34
N VAL A 32 -23.24 2.64 22.03
CA VAL A 32 -23.06 3.75 21.09
C VAL A 32 -24.30 3.85 20.21
N ASP A 33 -24.88 5.05 20.11
CA ASP A 33 -26.03 5.35 19.25
C ASP A 33 -27.18 4.35 19.38
N GLY A 34 -27.47 3.95 20.62
CA GLY A 34 -28.54 2.98 20.89
C GLY A 34 -28.09 1.51 20.82
N GLN A 35 -26.93 1.18 20.26
CA GLN A 35 -26.44 -0.18 20.08
C GLN A 35 -25.54 -0.63 21.23
N ALA A 36 -25.89 -1.74 21.88
CA ALA A 36 -25.05 -2.35 22.93
C ALA A 36 -23.77 -2.93 22.33
N LEU A 37 -22.65 -2.78 23.03
CA LEU A 37 -21.33 -3.22 22.57
C LEU A 37 -20.70 -4.21 23.54
N ASN A 38 -19.94 -5.16 22.98
CA ASN A 38 -18.98 -5.96 23.73
C ASN A 38 -17.59 -5.33 23.56
N SER A 39 -17.23 -4.41 24.45
CA SER A 39 -16.07 -3.50 24.29
C SER A 39 -14.69 -4.15 24.38
N ASN A 40 -14.57 -5.37 24.92
CA ASN A 40 -13.27 -5.94 25.28
C ASN A 40 -12.40 -6.34 24.08
N GLU A 41 -12.95 -6.40 22.87
CA GLU A 41 -12.26 -6.84 21.65
C GLU A 41 -12.09 -5.74 20.60
N LEU A 42 -12.46 -4.51 20.97
CA LEU A 42 -12.66 -3.40 20.04
C LEU A 42 -11.64 -2.29 20.27
N ASP A 43 -11.04 -1.80 19.19
CA ASP A 43 -10.22 -0.59 19.17
C ASP A 43 -11.10 0.66 19.40
N LEU A 44 -11.38 0.97 20.67
CA LEU A 44 -12.29 2.05 21.06
C LEU A 44 -11.83 3.44 20.59
N ASP A 45 -10.51 3.63 20.41
CA ASP A 45 -9.95 4.86 19.86
C ASP A 45 -10.32 5.04 18.37
N PHE A 46 -10.32 3.96 17.59
CA PHE A 46 -10.80 3.97 16.20
C PHE A 46 -12.33 4.14 16.13
N LEU A 47 -13.07 3.42 16.97
CA LEU A 47 -14.53 3.35 16.88
C LEU A 47 -15.25 4.59 17.37
N VAL A 48 -14.81 5.15 18.50
CA VAL A 48 -15.53 6.22 19.20
C VAL A 48 -14.62 7.38 19.64
N GLY A 49 -13.36 7.38 19.21
CA GLY A 49 -12.39 8.41 19.58
C GLY A 49 -11.94 8.33 21.03
N ALA A 50 -12.09 7.16 21.67
CA ALA A 50 -11.69 6.98 23.07
C ALA A 50 -10.20 7.31 23.25
N ARG A 51 -9.87 8.06 24.30
CA ARG A 51 -8.50 8.52 24.56
C ARG A 51 -7.78 7.56 25.49
N GLN A 52 -6.55 7.21 25.15
CA GLN A 52 -5.72 6.37 26.00
C GLN A 52 -5.20 7.17 27.22
N THR A 53 -5.16 6.53 28.38
CA THR A 53 -4.46 7.08 29.54
C THR A 53 -2.95 7.09 29.31
N ALA A 54 -2.22 7.97 30.02
CA ALA A 54 -0.78 8.14 29.81
C ALA A 54 0.07 6.90 30.14
N ASP A 55 -0.46 6.00 30.96
CA ASP A 55 0.12 4.69 31.30
C ASP A 55 -0.33 3.56 30.35
N GLY A 56 -1.21 3.86 29.39
CA GLY A 56 -1.78 2.89 28.44
C GLY A 56 -2.71 1.86 29.08
N ALA A 57 -3.05 1.99 30.36
CA ALA A 57 -3.79 0.99 31.13
C ALA A 57 -5.32 1.04 30.93
N GLY A 58 -5.85 2.10 30.30
CA GLY A 58 -7.28 2.25 30.09
C GLY A 58 -7.66 3.26 29.01
N CYS A 59 -8.91 3.16 28.56
CA CYS A 59 -9.53 4.10 27.65
C CYS A 59 -10.49 5.02 28.40
N LEU A 60 -10.52 6.29 28.02
CA LEU A 60 -11.44 7.30 28.55
C LEU A 60 -12.35 7.82 27.44
N PRO A 61 -13.56 8.32 27.76
CA PRO A 61 -14.45 8.92 26.78
C PRO A 61 -13.78 10.04 25.98
N ALA A 62 -14.12 10.17 24.70
CA ALA A 62 -13.54 11.17 23.79
C ALA A 62 -13.72 12.62 24.28
N ALA A 63 -14.81 12.89 25.03
CA ALA A 63 -15.14 14.19 25.61
C ALA A 63 -14.14 14.65 26.70
N PHE A 64 -13.34 13.74 27.27
CA PHE A 64 -12.41 14.11 28.34
C PHE A 64 -11.15 14.74 27.73
N SER A 65 -10.85 15.98 28.12
CA SER A 65 -9.60 16.67 27.73
C SER A 65 -8.42 16.35 28.66
N HIS A 66 -8.71 15.93 29.89
CA HIS A 66 -7.73 15.59 30.92
C HIS A 66 -8.12 14.28 31.60
N CYS A 67 -7.11 13.54 32.05
CA CYS A 67 -7.31 12.31 32.81
C CYS A 67 -7.91 12.67 34.19
N PRO A 68 -9.08 12.11 34.57
CA PRO A 68 -9.70 12.42 35.85
C PRO A 68 -8.88 11.95 37.06
N TYR A 69 -7.95 10.99 36.86
CA TYR A 69 -7.10 10.44 37.91
C TYR A 69 -5.81 11.23 38.12
N SER A 70 -5.14 11.61 37.03
CA SER A 70 -3.82 12.25 37.09
C SER A 70 -3.84 13.75 36.82
N GLY A 71 -4.97 14.30 36.35
CA GLY A 71 -5.08 15.68 35.90
C GLY A 71 -4.28 16.01 34.62
N LYS A 72 -3.52 15.04 34.07
CA LYS A 72 -2.72 15.25 32.86
C LYS A 72 -3.62 15.39 31.63
N ALA A 73 -3.23 16.26 30.69
CA ALA A 73 -3.90 16.39 29.41
C ALA A 73 -3.87 15.06 28.63
N LEU A 74 -4.99 14.74 27.98
CA LEU A 74 -5.13 13.57 27.13
C LEU A 74 -4.94 13.96 25.66
N ALA A 75 -4.07 13.23 24.96
CA ALA A 75 -3.89 13.41 23.53
C ALA A 75 -5.22 13.11 22.80
N PRO A 76 -5.70 14.02 21.94
CA PRO A 76 -6.89 13.75 21.14
C PRO A 76 -6.59 12.64 20.13
N VAL A 77 -7.56 11.77 19.89
CA VAL A 77 -7.53 10.83 18.78
C VAL A 77 -8.16 11.53 17.58
N ALA A 78 -7.34 11.82 16.58
CA ALA A 78 -7.80 12.45 15.36
C ALA A 78 -7.04 11.87 14.17
N TYR A 79 -7.75 11.71 13.06
CA TYR A 79 -7.16 11.49 11.77
C TYR A 79 -6.28 12.70 11.39
N ASP A 80 -5.03 12.43 11.01
CA ASP A 80 -4.10 13.43 10.51
C ASP A 80 -3.88 13.21 9.00
N PRO A 81 -4.48 14.04 8.13
CA PRO A 81 -4.30 13.91 6.68
C PRO A 81 -2.89 14.21 6.19
N GLN A 82 -2.02 14.77 7.05
CA GLN A 82 -0.61 14.98 6.71
C GLN A 82 0.26 13.75 6.99
N ARG A 83 -0.21 12.82 7.82
CA ARG A 83 0.53 11.60 8.15
C ARG A 83 0.07 10.48 7.24
N ARG A 84 0.89 10.11 6.27
CA ARG A 84 0.61 8.96 5.38
C ARG A 84 1.34 7.71 5.86
N TRP A 85 0.70 6.57 5.70
CA TRP A 85 1.35 5.26 5.80
C TRP A 85 2.20 4.96 4.56
N LEU A 86 3.16 4.04 4.69
CA LEU A 86 3.92 3.54 3.55
C LEU A 86 3.17 2.37 2.88
N PRO A 87 2.61 2.52 1.67
CA PRO A 87 2.02 1.41 0.94
C PRO A 87 3.05 0.39 0.44
N PRO A 88 2.62 -0.88 0.19
CA PRO A 88 3.45 -1.99 -0.28
C PRO A 88 4.47 -1.72 -1.38
N TYR A 89 4.18 -0.74 -2.24
CA TYR A 89 4.95 -0.45 -3.46
C TYR A 89 5.44 1.00 -3.52
N GLY A 90 5.72 1.64 -2.37
CA GLY A 90 6.41 2.93 -2.30
C GLY A 90 5.55 4.05 -1.75
N ASN A 91 5.50 5.20 -2.42
CA ASN A 91 4.83 6.41 -1.93
C ASN A 91 3.37 6.57 -2.41
N GLY A 92 2.84 5.57 -3.13
CA GLY A 92 1.52 5.61 -3.75
C GLY A 92 1.44 6.46 -5.02
N SER A 93 2.57 6.93 -5.55
CA SER A 93 2.65 7.61 -6.86
C SER A 93 2.94 6.65 -8.01
N GLY A 94 3.01 5.34 -7.77
CA GLY A 94 3.52 4.35 -8.72
C GLY A 94 5.05 4.28 -8.79
N ARG A 95 5.77 5.28 -8.24
CA ARG A 95 7.21 5.18 -7.96
C ARG A 95 7.43 4.43 -6.64
N ARG A 96 8.48 3.62 -6.62
CA ARG A 96 8.91 2.85 -5.44
C ARG A 96 9.95 3.61 -4.62
N VAL A 97 9.75 4.92 -4.51
CA VAL A 97 10.71 5.87 -3.98
C VAL A 97 10.01 6.76 -2.99
N VAL A 98 10.58 6.86 -1.80
CA VAL A 98 10.16 7.78 -0.74
C VAL A 98 11.17 8.93 -0.72
N GLU A 99 10.67 10.14 -0.92
CA GLU A 99 11.43 11.39 -0.91
C GLU A 99 10.65 12.45 -0.12
N ASN A 100 11.32 13.57 0.22
CA ASN A 100 10.81 14.55 1.19
C ASN A 100 9.41 15.13 0.87
N ASP A 101 8.95 15.08 -0.38
CA ASP A 101 7.63 15.59 -0.79
C ASP A 101 6.49 14.59 -0.58
N CYS A 102 6.80 13.34 -0.20
CA CYS A 102 5.83 12.25 -0.11
C CYS A 102 4.98 12.26 1.16
N LYS A 103 5.37 13.04 2.17
CA LYS A 103 4.75 13.08 3.52
C LYS A 103 4.77 11.72 4.23
N LEU A 104 5.92 11.05 4.18
CA LEU A 104 6.14 9.71 4.74
C LEU A 104 7.18 9.72 5.88
N ASP A 105 7.38 10.87 6.51
CA ASP A 105 8.36 11.08 7.59
C ASP A 105 8.22 10.05 8.72
N SER A 106 6.97 9.65 9.05
CA SER A 106 6.72 8.63 10.07
C SER A 106 7.24 7.25 9.64
N ALA A 107 7.14 6.90 8.36
CA ALA A 107 7.67 5.64 7.85
C ALA A 107 9.20 5.68 7.83
N GLU A 108 9.80 6.78 7.37
CA GLU A 108 11.25 7.01 7.41
C GLU A 108 11.80 6.87 8.84
N GLN A 109 11.20 7.57 9.81
CA GLN A 109 11.57 7.47 11.22
C GLN A 109 11.45 6.03 11.75
N THR A 110 10.40 5.30 11.35
CA THR A 110 10.21 3.90 11.74
C THR A 110 11.34 3.02 11.21
N ILE A 111 11.69 3.16 9.93
CA ILE A 111 12.77 2.41 9.27
C ILE A 111 14.13 2.72 9.90
N VAL A 112 14.43 4.01 10.11
CA VAL A 112 15.70 4.45 10.70
C VAL A 112 15.85 3.89 12.11
N ALA A 113 14.85 4.11 12.97
CA ALA A 113 14.88 3.67 14.35
C ALA A 113 14.96 2.14 14.46
N LEU A 114 14.18 1.41 13.65
CA LEU A 114 14.24 -0.04 13.61
C LEU A 114 15.63 -0.55 13.21
N PHE A 115 16.22 0.03 12.15
CA PHE A 115 17.55 -0.37 11.70
C PHE A 115 18.58 -0.16 12.81
N ASP A 116 18.59 1.01 13.45
CA ASP A 116 19.57 1.33 14.49
C ASP A 116 19.39 0.46 15.74
N THR A 117 18.14 0.16 16.13
CA THR A 117 17.83 -0.74 17.25
C THR A 117 18.35 -2.16 17.01
N ILE A 118 18.10 -2.74 15.83
CA ILE A 118 18.54 -4.11 15.52
C ILE A 118 20.05 -4.16 15.27
N ALA A 119 20.61 -3.17 14.57
CA ALA A 119 22.04 -3.11 14.25
C ALA A 119 22.92 -2.94 15.49
N ALA A 120 22.38 -2.42 16.60
CA ALA A 120 23.08 -2.36 17.88
C ALA A 120 23.28 -3.74 18.54
N SER A 121 22.56 -4.77 18.09
CA SER A 121 22.69 -6.15 18.60
C SER A 121 23.88 -6.89 17.98
N PRO A 122 24.65 -7.67 18.76
CA PRO A 122 25.73 -8.52 18.23
C PRO A 122 25.26 -9.58 17.21
N GLN A 123 23.97 -9.90 17.20
CA GLN A 123 23.32 -10.85 16.29
C GLN A 123 22.31 -10.13 15.38
N ALA A 124 22.66 -8.95 14.88
CA ALA A 124 21.78 -8.10 14.07
C ALA A 124 21.13 -8.85 12.89
N ASN A 125 19.85 -9.22 13.04
CA ASN A 125 19.08 -10.03 12.11
C ASN A 125 17.59 -9.68 12.27
N LEU A 126 16.82 -9.65 11.19
CA LEU A 126 15.37 -9.42 11.29
C LEU A 126 14.65 -10.64 11.89
N ASN A 127 15.16 -11.86 11.70
CA ASN A 127 14.49 -13.08 12.18
C ASN A 127 14.24 -13.08 13.69
N ASP A 128 15.22 -12.66 14.49
CA ASP A 128 15.15 -12.79 15.95
C ASP A 128 14.23 -11.73 16.60
N HIS A 129 13.91 -10.68 15.84
CA HIS A 129 13.07 -9.57 16.29
C HIS A 129 11.66 -9.57 15.66
N ALA A 130 11.35 -10.57 14.84
CA ALA A 130 10.08 -10.65 14.12
C ALA A 130 8.95 -11.24 14.99
N GLN A 131 7.82 -10.53 15.06
CA GLN A 131 6.56 -11.06 15.59
C GLN A 131 5.76 -11.67 14.44
N SER A 132 5.36 -12.94 14.56
CA SER A 132 4.46 -13.57 13.59
C SER A 132 3.01 -13.25 13.93
N ILE A 133 2.28 -12.72 12.95
CA ILE A 133 0.89 -12.31 13.10
C ILE A 133 0.00 -13.28 12.34
N SER A 134 -1.07 -13.76 12.99
CA SER A 134 -2.06 -14.62 12.34
C SER A 134 -2.84 -13.81 11.31
N LEU A 135 -2.96 -14.34 10.10
CA LEU A 135 -3.72 -13.73 9.01
C LEU A 135 -5.19 -14.13 9.03
N PRO A 136 -6.09 -13.29 8.50
CA PRO A 136 -7.50 -13.66 8.34
C PRO A 136 -7.69 -14.76 7.29
N ARG A 137 -6.77 -14.84 6.31
CA ARG A 137 -6.69 -15.87 5.28
C ARG A 137 -5.25 -16.17 4.95
N LYS A 138 -4.96 -17.38 4.47
CA LYS A 138 -3.59 -17.81 4.20
C LYS A 138 -2.92 -17.02 3.07
N ASN A 139 -3.62 -16.70 1.98
CA ASN A 139 -2.99 -16.09 0.81
C ASN A 139 -3.96 -15.18 0.06
N GLY A 140 -3.44 -14.46 -0.94
CA GLY A 140 -4.21 -13.55 -1.78
C GLY A 140 -4.69 -12.31 -1.05
N LEU A 141 -3.92 -11.80 -0.09
CA LEU A 141 -4.24 -10.58 0.65
C LEU A 141 -3.45 -9.38 0.12
N ASN A 142 -4.10 -8.22 0.13
CA ASN A 142 -3.46 -6.92 -0.03
C ASN A 142 -3.78 -6.06 1.19
N PHE A 143 -2.84 -5.22 1.61
CA PHE A 143 -2.96 -4.42 2.82
C PHE A 143 -3.14 -2.94 2.49
N LEU A 144 -3.94 -2.25 3.30
CA LEU A 144 -4.09 -0.80 3.23
C LEU A 144 -4.33 -0.20 4.61
N VAL A 145 -3.92 1.05 4.80
CA VAL A 145 -4.23 1.84 5.98
C VAL A 145 -5.10 3.02 5.56
N ALA A 146 -6.21 3.22 6.27
CA ALA A 146 -7.19 4.26 5.95
C ALA A 146 -8.08 4.60 7.16
N ASN A 147 -8.69 5.77 7.15
CA ASN A 147 -9.78 6.15 8.05
C ASN A 147 -11.15 5.88 7.43
N LEU A 148 -11.55 4.60 7.34
CA LEU A 148 -12.84 4.22 6.77
C LEU A 148 -13.94 4.25 7.85
N GLY A 149 -14.52 5.44 8.08
CA GLY A 149 -15.65 5.66 8.99
C GLY A 149 -15.30 5.63 10.49
N GLY A 150 -14.01 5.77 10.84
CA GLY A 150 -13.54 5.84 12.22
C GLY A 150 -13.00 7.23 12.60
N HIS A 151 -12.33 7.28 13.74
CA HIS A 151 -11.72 8.51 14.29
C HIS A 151 -10.20 8.63 14.04
N ARG A 152 -9.58 7.59 13.49
CA ARG A 152 -8.15 7.54 13.09
C ARG A 152 -7.96 6.54 11.96
N GLU A 153 -6.76 6.47 11.40
CA GLU A 153 -6.42 5.40 10.48
C GLU A 153 -6.38 4.03 11.17
N ALA A 154 -6.79 2.98 10.46
CA ALA A 154 -6.68 1.59 10.86
C ALA A 154 -6.12 0.72 9.72
N LEU A 155 -5.56 -0.44 10.07
CA LEU A 155 -5.04 -1.40 9.11
C LEU A 155 -6.15 -2.34 8.62
N PHE A 156 -6.28 -2.44 7.31
CA PHE A 156 -7.20 -3.33 6.63
C PHE A 156 -6.44 -4.33 5.76
N ALA A 157 -7.03 -5.51 5.59
CA ALA A 157 -6.64 -6.49 4.58
C ALA A 157 -7.82 -6.73 3.63
N LEU A 158 -7.53 -6.83 2.34
CA LEU A 158 -8.48 -7.14 1.28
C LEU A 158 -8.03 -8.44 0.61
N ASP A 159 -8.90 -9.46 0.59
CA ASP A 159 -8.65 -10.66 -0.19
C ASP A 159 -9.02 -10.50 -1.66
N ARG A 160 -8.43 -11.33 -2.53
CA ARG A 160 -8.70 -11.31 -3.98
C ARG A 160 -10.14 -11.64 -4.36
N GLU A 161 -10.95 -12.21 -3.48
CA GLU A 161 -12.36 -12.55 -3.70
C GLU A 161 -13.30 -11.48 -3.13
N GLY A 162 -12.77 -10.37 -2.59
CA GLY A 162 -13.53 -9.23 -2.08
C GLY A 162 -13.87 -9.29 -0.59
N GLY A 163 -13.25 -10.18 0.17
CA GLY A 163 -13.31 -10.18 1.64
C GLY A 163 -12.52 -9.02 2.22
N LEU A 164 -13.14 -8.21 3.09
CA LEU A 164 -12.51 -7.09 3.76
C LEU A 164 -12.35 -7.39 5.26
N PHE A 165 -11.17 -7.15 5.80
CA PHE A 165 -10.83 -7.44 7.19
C PHE A 165 -10.22 -6.21 7.85
N LEU A 166 -10.55 -5.98 9.12
CA LEU A 166 -10.04 -4.91 9.96
C LEU A 166 -9.15 -5.50 11.07
N TRP A 167 -7.93 -4.98 11.21
CA TRP A 167 -7.05 -5.32 12.32
C TRP A 167 -7.48 -4.60 13.61
N GLN A 168 -7.78 -5.38 14.66
CA GLN A 168 -8.04 -4.87 16.01
C GLN A 168 -6.74 -4.89 16.80
N ARG A 169 -6.09 -3.73 16.94
CA ARG A 169 -4.77 -3.61 17.59
C ARG A 169 -4.78 -4.12 19.02
N GLY A 170 -5.80 -3.76 19.80
CA GLY A 170 -5.90 -4.15 21.21
C GLY A 170 -6.06 -5.66 21.41
N ALA A 171 -6.78 -6.32 20.51
CA ALA A 171 -7.02 -7.76 20.57
C ALA A 171 -5.97 -8.59 19.78
N GLY A 172 -5.15 -7.95 18.93
CA GLY A 172 -4.16 -8.63 18.11
C GLY A 172 -4.79 -9.59 17.09
N GLN A 173 -5.97 -9.28 16.58
CA GLN A 173 -6.73 -10.16 15.69
C GLN A 173 -7.41 -9.42 14.54
N TRP A 174 -7.75 -10.17 13.49
CA TRP A 174 -8.51 -9.67 12.35
C TRP A 174 -10.00 -9.93 12.53
N THR A 175 -10.80 -8.91 12.27
CA THR A 175 -12.26 -9.00 12.23
C THR A 175 -12.76 -8.88 10.79
N THR A 176 -13.67 -9.75 10.38
CA THR A 176 -14.27 -9.68 9.04
C THR A 176 -15.33 -8.58 8.99
N LEU A 177 -15.26 -7.72 7.97
CA LEU A 177 -16.30 -6.76 7.65
C LEU A 177 -17.25 -7.35 6.62
N LEU A 178 -18.55 -7.26 6.89
CA LEU A 178 -19.58 -7.89 6.03
C LEU A 178 -20.25 -6.87 5.12
N PRO A 179 -20.60 -7.23 3.87
CA PRO A 179 -21.39 -6.35 3.03
C PRO A 179 -22.77 -6.12 3.66
N GLN A 180 -23.31 -4.91 3.52
CA GLN A 180 -24.71 -4.67 3.82
C GLN A 180 -25.63 -5.26 2.76
N THR A 181 -25.20 -5.23 1.50
CA THR A 181 -25.96 -5.78 0.36
C THR A 181 -25.03 -6.56 -0.56
N THR A 182 -24.22 -5.86 -1.35
CA THR A 182 -23.37 -6.44 -2.40
C THR A 182 -21.92 -6.55 -1.92
N PRO A 183 -21.24 -7.68 -2.12
CA PRO A 183 -19.82 -7.83 -1.81
C PRO A 183 -18.93 -7.05 -2.79
N ILE A 184 -17.69 -6.77 -2.37
CA ILE A 184 -16.67 -6.09 -3.19
C ILE A 184 -16.40 -6.86 -4.49
N GLY A 185 -16.41 -8.20 -4.44
CA GLY A 185 -16.15 -9.02 -5.61
C GLY A 185 -14.67 -9.22 -5.90
N ARG A 186 -14.37 -9.94 -6.97
CA ARG A 186 -13.02 -10.44 -7.25
C ARG A 186 -12.12 -9.35 -7.84
N SER A 187 -10.82 -9.40 -7.56
CA SER A 187 -9.80 -8.66 -8.31
C SER A 187 -8.81 -9.61 -8.96
N SER A 188 -8.73 -9.57 -10.29
CA SER A 188 -7.74 -10.33 -11.06
C SER A 188 -6.41 -9.58 -11.27
N LEU A 189 -6.25 -8.37 -10.71
CA LEU A 189 -4.99 -7.62 -10.80
C LEU A 189 -3.86 -8.37 -10.08
N PRO A 190 -2.67 -8.50 -10.69
CA PRO A 190 -1.52 -9.08 -10.00
C PRO A 190 -1.03 -8.13 -8.88
N ASN A 191 -0.36 -8.68 -7.86
CA ASN A 191 0.05 -7.90 -6.68
C ASN A 191 0.87 -6.65 -7.06
N TRP A 192 1.81 -6.76 -8.00
CA TRP A 192 2.63 -5.64 -8.46
C TRP A 192 1.86 -4.54 -9.23
N ALA A 193 0.66 -4.85 -9.72
CA ALA A 193 -0.24 -3.90 -10.39
C ALA A 193 -1.34 -3.38 -9.46
N TRP A 194 -1.50 -4.01 -8.30
CA TRP A 194 -2.57 -3.68 -7.37
C TRP A 194 -2.31 -2.34 -6.69
N GLY A 195 -3.39 -1.62 -6.41
CA GLY A 195 -3.36 -0.35 -5.72
C GLY A 195 -4.76 0.07 -5.34
N VAL A 196 -4.84 1.08 -4.48
CA VAL A 196 -6.09 1.66 -3.99
C VAL A 196 -5.98 3.17 -3.98
N SER A 197 -7.13 3.82 -4.01
CA SER A 197 -7.25 5.25 -3.80
C SER A 197 -8.13 5.52 -2.59
N LEU A 198 -7.85 6.63 -1.90
CA LEU A 198 -8.63 7.13 -0.78
C LEU A 198 -9.18 8.50 -1.17
N ARG A 199 -10.50 8.61 -1.21
CA ARG A 199 -11.20 9.88 -1.45
C ARG A 199 -11.67 10.45 -0.14
N GLU A 200 -11.28 11.69 0.15
CA GLU A 200 -11.77 12.44 1.31
C GLU A 200 -13.20 12.91 1.08
N GLN A 201 -14.08 12.69 2.05
CA GLN A 201 -15.47 13.14 2.04
C GLN A 201 -15.92 13.43 3.48
N ASP A 202 -16.28 14.69 3.77
CA ASP A 202 -16.84 15.12 5.06
C ASP A 202 -15.99 14.74 6.30
N GLY A 203 -14.65 14.68 6.14
CA GLY A 203 -13.71 14.31 7.21
C GLY A 203 -13.50 12.79 7.37
N GLU A 204 -14.09 11.98 6.49
CA GLU A 204 -13.86 10.54 6.40
C GLU A 204 -13.19 10.16 5.07
N GLN A 205 -12.55 8.99 5.03
CA GLN A 205 -12.07 8.41 3.78
C GLN A 205 -13.07 7.40 3.21
N ARG A 206 -13.20 7.44 1.87
CA ARG A 206 -13.86 6.42 1.07
C ARG A 206 -12.81 5.65 0.29
N LEU A 207 -12.92 4.33 0.29
CA LEU A 207 -11.98 3.46 -0.39
C LEU A 207 -12.43 3.22 -1.83
N LEU A 208 -11.58 3.57 -2.81
CA LEU A 208 -11.80 3.29 -4.22
C LEU A 208 -10.98 2.07 -4.64
N LEU A 209 -11.66 1.08 -5.22
CA LEU A 209 -11.08 -0.19 -5.65
C LEU A 209 -11.37 -0.49 -7.12
N ALA A 210 -10.42 -1.21 -7.73
CA ALA A 210 -10.54 -1.82 -9.05
C ALA A 210 -10.81 -3.33 -8.91
N GLY A 211 -11.98 -3.77 -9.38
CA GLY A 211 -12.38 -5.18 -9.38
C GLY A 211 -12.87 -5.67 -10.75
N ASP A 212 -13.10 -6.97 -10.85
CA ASP A 212 -13.59 -7.64 -12.06
C ASP A 212 -15.05 -7.27 -12.34
N GLU A 213 -15.78 -6.81 -11.32
CA GLU A 213 -17.14 -6.26 -11.41
C GLU A 213 -17.18 -4.73 -11.63
N GLY A 214 -16.03 -4.05 -11.50
CA GLY A 214 -15.85 -2.65 -11.88
C GLY A 214 -15.23 -1.78 -10.79
N ALA A 215 -15.23 -0.47 -11.01
CA ALA A 215 -14.82 0.53 -10.04
C ALA A 215 -15.84 0.57 -8.90
N SER A 216 -15.35 0.40 -7.68
CA SER A 216 -16.18 0.40 -6.48
C SER A 216 -15.69 1.46 -5.51
N GLU A 217 -16.63 2.22 -4.94
CA GLU A 217 -16.39 3.09 -3.80
C GLU A 217 -16.99 2.43 -2.56
N ILE A 218 -16.20 2.32 -1.50
CA ILE A 218 -16.57 1.61 -0.28
C ILE A 218 -16.57 2.57 0.91
N SER A 219 -17.64 2.46 1.69
CA SER A 219 -17.77 3.09 3.01
C SER A 219 -17.94 2.00 4.05
N VAL A 220 -17.25 2.15 5.19
CA VAL A 220 -17.33 1.21 6.31
C VAL A 220 -18.06 1.89 7.45
N ASN A 221 -18.99 1.16 8.08
CA ASN A 221 -19.53 1.52 9.38
C ASN A 221 -18.89 0.57 10.40
N PRO A 222 -17.90 1.04 11.17
CA PRO A 222 -17.10 0.16 11.99
C PRO A 222 -17.86 -0.32 13.24
N LEU A 223 -18.90 0.42 13.70
CA LEU A 223 -19.78 -0.02 14.79
C LEU A 223 -20.56 -1.30 14.43
N SER A 224 -21.12 -1.33 13.22
CA SER A 224 -21.87 -2.48 12.74
C SER A 224 -21.00 -3.61 12.17
N GLY A 225 -19.69 -3.35 11.98
CA GLY A 225 -18.79 -4.26 11.27
C GLY A 225 -19.20 -4.50 9.82
N ARG A 226 -19.88 -3.52 9.19
CA ARG A 226 -20.41 -3.66 7.83
C ARG A 226 -19.90 -2.58 6.90
N TYR A 227 -19.91 -2.89 5.61
CA TYR A 227 -19.59 -1.93 4.55
C TYR A 227 -20.71 -1.82 3.53
N ARG A 228 -20.77 -0.66 2.86
CA ARG A 228 -21.60 -0.40 1.69
C ARG A 228 -20.70 -0.03 0.52
N LEU A 229 -21.18 -0.27 -0.69
CA LEU A 229 -20.48 0.17 -1.88
C LEU A 229 -21.40 0.74 -2.95
N GLU A 230 -20.85 1.68 -3.71
CA GLU A 230 -21.38 2.14 -4.99
C GLU A 230 -20.46 1.63 -6.10
N ARG A 231 -21.02 1.20 -7.23
CA ARG A 231 -20.25 0.56 -8.30
C ARG A 231 -20.58 1.13 -9.67
N ALA A 232 -19.55 1.43 -10.45
CA ALA A 232 -19.65 1.60 -11.89
C ALA A 232 -19.36 0.24 -12.57
N PRO A 233 -20.33 -0.39 -13.24
CA PRO A 233 -20.16 -1.72 -13.81
C PRO A 233 -19.11 -1.72 -14.94
N GLY A 234 -18.43 -2.85 -15.10
CA GLY A 234 -17.40 -3.10 -16.10
C GLY A 234 -16.29 -3.96 -15.51
N LYS A 235 -15.26 -4.31 -16.27
CA LYS A 235 -14.09 -5.02 -15.76
C LYS A 235 -12.93 -4.04 -15.62
N ALA A 236 -12.40 -3.84 -14.42
CA ALA A 236 -11.23 -2.99 -14.25
C ALA A 236 -10.00 -3.59 -14.96
N LEU A 237 -9.24 -2.74 -15.64
CA LEU A 237 -8.02 -3.10 -16.38
C LEU A 237 -6.75 -2.75 -15.61
N GLY A 238 -6.85 -1.86 -14.61
CA GLY A 238 -5.73 -1.40 -13.80
C GLY A 238 -6.21 -0.78 -12.49
N ALA A 239 -5.29 -0.58 -11.55
CA ALA A 239 -5.59 0.00 -10.25
C ALA A 239 -6.02 1.48 -10.34
N PRO A 240 -6.73 2.00 -9.32
CA PRO A 240 -7.12 3.41 -9.25
C PRO A 240 -5.91 4.34 -9.20
N GLY A 241 -5.97 5.44 -9.96
CA GLY A 241 -4.95 6.48 -9.97
C GLY A 241 -5.52 7.84 -9.60
N ASP A 242 -4.92 8.49 -8.61
CA ASP A 242 -5.32 9.83 -8.18
C ASP A 242 -4.41 10.91 -8.74
N LEU A 243 -5.01 12.00 -9.17
CA LEU A 243 -4.33 13.22 -9.57
C LEU A 243 -5.24 14.43 -9.34
N ASP A 244 -4.72 15.47 -8.70
CA ASP A 244 -5.44 16.71 -8.40
C ASP A 244 -6.82 16.50 -7.74
N GLY A 245 -6.91 15.54 -6.81
CA GLY A 245 -8.14 15.22 -6.08
C GLY A 245 -9.20 14.44 -6.87
N GLN A 246 -8.89 14.05 -8.11
CA GLN A 246 -9.72 13.17 -8.93
C GLN A 246 -9.12 11.78 -9.00
N THR A 247 -9.98 10.76 -9.02
CA THR A 247 -9.59 9.36 -9.11
C THR A 247 -10.11 8.75 -10.39
N PHE A 248 -9.22 8.07 -11.12
CA PHE A 248 -9.55 7.42 -12.38
C PHE A 248 -9.24 5.92 -12.33
N ILE A 249 -10.13 5.11 -12.91
CA ILE A 249 -9.99 3.66 -13.01
C ILE A 249 -10.24 3.25 -14.47
N PRO A 250 -9.26 2.69 -15.19
CA PRO A 250 -9.48 2.18 -16.54
C PRO A 250 -10.33 0.90 -16.49
N GLN A 251 -11.36 0.84 -17.34
CA GLN A 251 -12.31 -0.26 -17.41
C GLN A 251 -12.60 -0.70 -18.84
N GLN A 252 -12.89 -1.98 -18.99
CA GLN A 252 -13.56 -2.56 -20.14
C GLN A 252 -15.07 -2.66 -19.86
N GLN A 253 -15.88 -2.17 -20.79
CA GLN A 253 -17.34 -2.23 -20.74
C GLN A 253 -17.86 -3.56 -21.33
N ALA A 254 -19.14 -3.86 -21.11
CA ALA A 254 -19.77 -5.09 -21.57
C ALA A 254 -19.79 -5.24 -23.11
N ASP A 255 -19.78 -4.13 -23.85
CA ASP A 255 -19.68 -4.09 -25.32
C ASP A 255 -18.23 -4.26 -25.83
N GLY A 256 -17.27 -4.42 -24.93
CA GLY A 256 -15.85 -4.56 -25.23
C GLY A 256 -15.10 -3.23 -25.39
N SER A 257 -15.80 -2.09 -25.35
CA SER A 257 -15.15 -0.77 -25.37
C SER A 257 -14.37 -0.53 -24.09
N VAL A 258 -13.38 0.36 -24.15
CA VAL A 258 -12.57 0.75 -22.98
C VAL A 258 -12.77 2.21 -22.66
N CYS A 259 -12.81 2.52 -21.36
CA CYS A 259 -13.05 3.87 -20.86
C CYS A 259 -12.33 4.10 -19.54
N LEU A 260 -12.16 5.35 -19.16
CA LEU A 260 -11.80 5.73 -17.80
C LEU A 260 -13.06 6.07 -17.03
N ILE A 261 -13.18 5.50 -15.84
CA ILE A 261 -14.20 5.84 -14.88
C ILE A 261 -13.62 6.80 -13.86
N GLU A 262 -14.25 7.96 -13.72
CA GLU A 262 -13.93 8.97 -12.73
C GLU A 262 -14.95 8.93 -11.58
N ARG A 263 -14.47 8.97 -10.33
CA ARG A 263 -15.35 9.20 -9.17
C ARG A 263 -15.40 10.69 -8.82
N SER A 264 -16.49 11.36 -9.19
CA SER A 264 -16.77 12.75 -8.82
C SER A 264 -17.73 12.86 -7.63
N ALA A 265 -17.93 14.05 -7.09
CA ALA A 265 -18.98 14.33 -6.09
C ALA A 265 -20.40 14.05 -6.62
N SER A 266 -20.61 14.17 -7.94
CA SER A 266 -21.91 13.98 -8.60
C SER A 266 -22.26 12.52 -8.91
N GLY A 267 -21.30 11.61 -8.78
CA GLY A 267 -21.45 10.24 -9.25
C GLY A 267 -20.20 9.74 -9.99
N TRP A 268 -20.36 8.57 -10.61
CA TRP A 268 -19.42 8.01 -11.55
C TRP A 268 -19.57 8.66 -12.93
N GLN A 269 -18.47 9.08 -13.54
CA GLN A 269 -18.43 9.65 -14.87
C GLN A 269 -17.52 8.82 -15.78
N GLN A 270 -17.85 8.76 -17.06
CA GLN A 270 -17.10 7.98 -18.06
C GLN A 270 -16.41 8.91 -19.05
N HIS A 271 -15.13 8.64 -19.30
CA HIS A 271 -14.32 9.30 -20.31
C HIS A 271 -13.84 8.27 -21.34
N ALA A 272 -13.97 8.60 -22.63
CA ALA A 272 -13.49 7.72 -23.69
C ALA A 272 -11.95 7.68 -23.71
N ILE A 273 -11.38 6.50 -23.98
CA ILE A 273 -9.94 6.35 -24.21
C ILE A 273 -9.73 6.31 -25.72
N ALA A 274 -9.08 7.33 -26.26
CA ALA A 274 -8.68 7.35 -27.66
C ALA A 274 -7.70 6.21 -27.95
N GLU A 275 -7.89 5.54 -29.09
CA GLU A 275 -7.08 4.38 -29.54
C GLU A 275 -7.10 3.19 -28.56
N GLY A 276 -8.08 3.16 -27.66
CA GLY A 276 -8.22 2.10 -26.67
C GLY A 276 -8.52 0.73 -27.29
N ASP A 277 -7.80 -0.29 -26.83
CA ASP A 277 -7.96 -1.68 -27.25
C ASP A 277 -7.87 -2.59 -26.02
N ALA A 278 -8.98 -3.19 -25.61
CA ALA A 278 -9.05 -4.03 -24.42
C ALA A 278 -8.08 -5.21 -24.45
N LEU A 279 -7.75 -5.76 -25.63
CA LEU A 279 -6.82 -6.88 -25.75
C LEU A 279 -5.36 -6.45 -25.53
N ARG A 280 -5.04 -5.20 -25.84
CA ARG A 280 -3.69 -4.63 -25.65
C ARG A 280 -3.53 -3.94 -24.29
N MET A 281 -4.62 -3.44 -23.73
CA MET A 281 -4.70 -2.82 -22.42
C MET A 281 -4.85 -3.85 -21.29
N SER A 282 -4.00 -4.87 -21.29
CA SER A 282 -3.93 -5.89 -20.23
C SER A 282 -2.70 -5.68 -19.35
N ASP A 283 -2.76 -6.22 -18.12
CA ASP A 283 -1.65 -6.23 -17.18
C ASP A 283 -1.06 -4.83 -16.94
N LEU A 284 -1.95 -3.85 -16.77
CA LEU A 284 -1.57 -2.48 -16.49
C LEU A 284 -0.91 -2.39 -15.12
N SER A 285 0.23 -1.70 -15.03
CA SER A 285 0.90 -1.39 -13.77
C SER A 285 0.01 -0.60 -12.81
N ALA A 286 0.42 -0.53 -11.55
CA ALA A 286 -0.04 0.55 -10.69
C ALA A 286 0.22 1.92 -11.37
N PRO A 287 -0.68 2.90 -11.23
CA PRO A 287 -0.56 4.17 -11.93
C PRO A 287 0.64 4.97 -11.46
N LEU A 288 1.43 5.43 -12.42
CA LEU A 288 2.50 6.41 -12.22
C LEU A 288 1.91 7.83 -12.28
N ARG A 289 2.07 8.58 -11.19
CA ARG A 289 1.69 9.99 -11.08
C ARG A 289 2.84 10.89 -11.50
N LEU A 290 2.55 11.81 -12.41
CA LEU A 290 3.47 12.85 -12.88
C LEU A 290 2.82 14.24 -12.64
N PRO A 291 2.93 14.80 -11.42
CA PRO A 291 2.27 16.06 -11.08
C PRO A 291 2.75 17.24 -11.92
N SER A 292 4.05 17.28 -12.27
CA SER A 292 4.65 18.37 -13.06
C SER A 292 4.02 18.53 -14.44
N SER A 293 3.51 17.44 -15.03
CA SER A 293 2.80 17.44 -16.31
C SER A 293 1.29 17.20 -16.18
N ARG A 294 0.77 17.17 -14.94
CA ARG A 294 -0.62 16.82 -14.61
C ARG A 294 -1.09 15.57 -15.34
N ARG A 295 -0.29 14.49 -15.22
CA ARG A 295 -0.50 13.24 -15.95
C ARG A 295 -0.50 12.01 -15.05
N LEU A 296 -1.33 11.04 -15.39
CA LEU A 296 -1.29 9.66 -14.90
C LEU A 296 -0.88 8.72 -16.04
N LEU A 297 -0.08 7.71 -15.72
CA LEU A 297 0.34 6.68 -16.67
C LEU A 297 0.09 5.28 -16.10
N TRP A 298 -0.54 4.41 -16.88
CA TRP A 298 -0.57 2.97 -16.60
C TRP A 298 0.25 2.25 -17.66
N ILE A 299 1.36 1.64 -17.24
CA ILE A 299 2.27 0.94 -18.15
C ILE A 299 1.75 -0.47 -18.36
N GLY A 300 1.43 -0.82 -19.61
CA GLY A 300 1.05 -2.16 -20.02
C GLY A 300 2.15 -2.85 -20.82
N LYS A 301 1.96 -4.14 -21.06
CA LYS A 301 2.90 -4.94 -21.86
C LYS A 301 3.06 -4.42 -23.29
N PHE A 302 1.98 -3.95 -23.92
CA PHE A 302 1.93 -3.58 -25.34
C PHE A 302 1.85 -2.08 -25.61
N GLY A 303 1.77 -1.27 -24.56
CA GLY A 303 1.68 0.18 -24.64
C GLY A 303 1.47 0.76 -23.25
N TYR A 304 1.02 2.00 -23.18
CA TYR A 304 0.65 2.64 -21.93
C TYR A 304 -0.57 3.52 -22.11
N LEU A 305 -1.39 3.59 -21.07
CA LEU A 305 -2.50 4.53 -20.98
C LEU A 305 -1.98 5.83 -20.39
N SER A 306 -2.18 6.93 -21.10
CA SER A 306 -1.83 8.29 -20.69
C SER A 306 -3.09 9.10 -20.44
N VAL A 307 -3.22 9.65 -19.24
CA VAL A 307 -4.35 10.50 -18.84
C VAL A 307 -3.82 11.86 -18.40
N LYS A 308 -4.25 12.92 -19.08
CA LYS A 308 -3.82 14.29 -18.80
C LYS A 308 -5.01 15.14 -18.32
N LEU A 309 -4.79 15.91 -17.25
CA LEU A 309 -5.80 16.81 -16.70
C LEU A 309 -5.56 18.24 -17.21
N GLY A 310 -6.46 18.71 -18.08
CA GLY A 310 -6.53 20.09 -18.57
C GLY A 310 -7.88 20.73 -18.27
N GLU A 311 -8.42 21.51 -19.21
CA GLU A 311 -9.84 21.94 -19.18
C GLU A 311 -10.79 20.75 -19.32
N ARG A 312 -10.32 19.68 -19.95
CA ARG A 312 -10.98 18.39 -20.10
C ARG A 312 -10.01 17.28 -19.74
N VAL A 313 -10.56 16.11 -19.43
CA VAL A 313 -9.78 14.88 -19.26
C VAL A 313 -9.45 14.33 -20.64
N GLU A 314 -8.16 14.23 -20.96
CA GLU A 314 -7.67 13.63 -22.21
C GLU A 314 -7.05 12.28 -21.90
N ALA A 315 -7.52 11.23 -22.59
CA ALA A 315 -7.07 9.87 -22.34
C ALA A 315 -6.72 9.16 -23.65
N HIS A 316 -5.50 8.63 -23.73
CA HIS A 316 -4.96 8.00 -24.93
C HIS A 316 -4.25 6.70 -24.59
N TRP A 317 -4.51 5.66 -25.35
CA TRP A 317 -3.66 4.48 -25.38
C TRP A 317 -2.54 4.65 -26.40
N LEU A 318 -1.29 4.52 -25.98
CA LEU A 318 -0.11 4.68 -26.83
C LEU A 318 0.63 3.35 -26.91
N SER A 319 0.69 2.76 -28.11
CA SER A 319 1.37 1.47 -28.32
C SER A 319 2.88 1.62 -28.31
N TRP A 320 3.60 0.59 -27.86
CA TRP A 320 5.05 0.55 -28.01
C TRP A 320 5.46 0.44 -29.49
N PRO A 321 6.71 0.82 -29.85
CA PRO A 321 7.25 0.57 -31.17
C PRO A 321 7.13 -0.92 -31.56
N ASN A 322 7.01 -1.19 -32.86
CA ASN A 322 6.78 -2.56 -33.37
C ASN A 322 7.79 -3.57 -32.83
N GLY A 323 7.29 -4.64 -32.21
CA GLY A 323 8.10 -5.72 -31.63
C GLY A 323 8.63 -5.45 -30.23
N ALA A 324 8.44 -4.25 -29.68
CA ALA A 324 8.82 -3.91 -28.32
C ALA A 324 7.73 -4.31 -27.31
N VAL A 325 8.14 -4.81 -26.14
CA VAL A 325 7.23 -5.10 -25.03
C VAL A 325 7.82 -4.63 -23.70
N ALA A 326 6.97 -4.12 -22.81
CA ALA A 326 7.36 -3.80 -21.44
C ALA A 326 7.18 -5.02 -20.51
N ARG A 327 7.88 -4.98 -19.37
CA ARG A 327 7.71 -5.90 -18.23
C ARG A 327 7.50 -5.07 -16.96
N PRO A 328 6.27 -4.56 -16.72
CA PRO A 328 6.02 -3.67 -15.59
C PRO A 328 6.36 -4.29 -14.22
N GLU A 329 6.37 -5.61 -14.11
CA GLU A 329 6.79 -6.36 -12.93
C GLU A 329 8.28 -6.14 -12.57
N TYR A 330 9.12 -5.70 -13.52
CA TYR A 330 10.54 -5.38 -13.28
C TYR A 330 10.74 -4.06 -12.53
N GLY A 331 9.71 -3.21 -12.49
CA GLY A 331 9.75 -1.91 -11.83
C GLY A 331 9.07 -0.82 -12.66
N PRO A 332 8.76 0.32 -12.03
CA PRO A 332 8.17 1.46 -12.72
C PRO A 332 9.18 2.13 -13.66
N PRO A 333 8.72 3.00 -14.58
CA PRO A 333 9.61 3.81 -15.42
C PRO A 333 10.66 4.56 -14.59
N PHE A 334 11.89 4.62 -15.10
CA PHE A 334 12.96 5.42 -14.51
C PHE A 334 12.70 6.90 -14.80
N VAL A 335 12.68 7.73 -13.76
CA VAL A 335 12.49 9.17 -13.91
C VAL A 335 13.80 9.88 -13.60
N ASP A 336 14.34 10.58 -14.58
CA ASP A 336 15.39 11.58 -14.37
C ASP A 336 14.82 12.98 -14.62
N GLY A 337 15.56 14.02 -14.22
CA GLY A 337 15.15 15.41 -14.46
C GLY A 337 14.98 15.76 -15.96
N TYR A 338 15.30 14.85 -16.87
CA TYR A 338 15.20 15.00 -18.32
C TYR A 338 14.00 14.26 -18.93
N GLY A 339 13.35 13.36 -18.19
CA GLY A 339 12.18 12.64 -18.67
C GLY A 339 11.85 11.37 -17.90
N THR A 340 10.82 10.69 -18.40
CA THR A 340 10.38 9.38 -17.94
C THR A 340 10.80 8.32 -18.95
N TRP A 341 11.51 7.31 -18.50
CA TRP A 341 12.15 6.29 -19.33
C TRP A 341 11.55 4.92 -19.04
N GLN A 342 10.90 4.33 -20.03
CA GLN A 342 10.37 2.97 -19.93
C GLN A 342 11.41 1.97 -20.45
N LEU A 343 11.61 0.90 -19.70
CA LEU A 343 12.42 -0.23 -20.14
C LEU A 343 11.58 -1.16 -21.03
N LEU A 344 12.06 -1.42 -22.24
CA LEU A 344 11.42 -2.28 -23.23
C LEU A 344 12.34 -3.43 -23.62
N LEU A 345 11.76 -4.57 -23.94
CA LEU A 345 12.44 -5.70 -24.57
C LEU A 345 12.20 -5.63 -26.08
N GLU A 346 13.28 -5.48 -26.84
CA GLU A 346 13.30 -5.43 -28.31
C GLU A 346 14.29 -6.48 -28.82
N ASN A 347 13.82 -7.44 -29.61
CA ASN A 347 14.66 -8.50 -30.20
C ASN A 347 15.58 -9.23 -29.18
N GLY A 348 15.09 -9.42 -27.95
CA GLY A 348 15.83 -10.08 -26.86
C GLY A 348 16.84 -9.19 -26.13
N LYS A 349 16.94 -7.90 -26.47
CA LYS A 349 17.75 -6.89 -25.75
C LYS A 349 16.85 -5.93 -25.00
N GLN A 350 17.35 -5.36 -23.91
CA GLN A 350 16.64 -4.29 -23.20
C GLN A 350 17.09 -2.93 -23.73
N VAL A 351 16.13 -2.02 -23.90
CA VAL A 351 16.36 -0.62 -24.27
C VAL A 351 15.56 0.28 -23.33
N ALA A 352 16.08 1.46 -23.01
CA ALA A 352 15.29 2.52 -22.38
C ALA A 352 14.76 3.47 -23.45
N LEU A 353 13.43 3.60 -23.54
CA LEU A 353 12.74 4.57 -24.37
C LEU A 353 12.27 5.73 -23.52
N ARG A 354 12.61 6.97 -23.89
CA ARG A 354 12.00 8.14 -23.25
C ARG A 354 10.57 8.29 -23.73
N LEU A 355 9.61 8.30 -22.80
CA LEU A 355 8.21 8.52 -23.13
C LEU A 355 8.03 9.89 -23.80
N ASP A 356 7.04 9.97 -24.71
CA ASP A 356 6.75 11.15 -25.52
C ASP A 356 7.87 11.57 -26.50
N SER A 357 8.83 10.68 -26.77
CA SER A 357 9.98 10.92 -27.64
C SER A 357 10.43 9.64 -28.34
N ASP A 358 11.22 9.76 -29.42
CA ASP A 358 11.89 8.63 -30.08
C ASP A 358 13.29 8.36 -29.50
N GLU A 359 13.71 9.08 -28.46
CA GLU A 359 15.03 8.93 -27.85
C GLU A 359 15.16 7.58 -27.14
N ARG A 360 16.25 6.86 -27.46
CA ARG A 360 16.55 5.53 -26.94
C ARG A 360 17.95 5.46 -26.36
N LYS A 361 18.11 4.64 -25.33
CA LYS A 361 19.41 4.26 -24.77
C LYS A 361 19.51 2.74 -24.69
N GLU A 362 20.62 2.21 -25.20
CA GLU A 362 20.90 0.78 -25.12
C GLU A 362 21.24 0.37 -23.68
N ILE A 363 20.84 -0.84 -23.31
CA ILE A 363 21.11 -1.40 -21.98
C ILE A 363 21.76 -2.77 -22.12
N THR A 364 22.89 -2.95 -21.45
CA THR A 364 23.60 -4.23 -21.39
C THR A 364 23.06 -5.08 -20.25
N GLY A 365 22.23 -6.08 -20.58
CA GLY A 365 21.60 -6.99 -19.61
C GLY A 365 20.20 -6.53 -19.19
N SER A 366 19.64 -7.18 -18.17
CA SER A 366 18.32 -6.82 -17.63
C SER A 366 18.44 -5.92 -16.40
N ARG A 367 17.46 -5.05 -16.20
CA ARG A 367 17.36 -4.15 -15.04
C ARG A 367 16.09 -4.38 -14.25
N LEU A 368 16.23 -4.32 -12.93
CA LEU A 368 15.15 -4.14 -11.95
C LEU A 368 15.30 -2.75 -11.32
N GLY A 369 14.20 -2.09 -10.95
CA GLY A 369 14.33 -0.75 -10.39
C GLY A 369 13.16 -0.24 -9.59
N THR A 370 13.40 0.87 -8.89
CA THR A 370 12.39 1.61 -8.11
C THR A 370 11.74 2.74 -8.89
N GLY A 371 12.18 2.97 -10.14
CA GLY A 371 11.94 4.21 -10.88
C GLY A 371 12.97 5.31 -10.56
N HIS A 372 13.97 4.99 -9.74
CA HIS A 372 15.17 5.79 -9.50
C HIS A 372 16.41 4.89 -9.41
N LEU A 373 16.53 4.05 -8.39
CA LEU A 373 17.60 3.04 -8.34
C LEU A 373 17.37 1.92 -9.34
N ASN A 374 18.48 1.38 -9.86
CA ASN A 374 18.49 0.27 -10.80
C ASN A 374 19.46 -0.82 -10.33
N TYR A 375 19.13 -2.07 -10.64
CA TYR A 375 19.96 -3.23 -10.35
C TYR A 375 20.12 -4.09 -11.60
N GLN A 376 21.36 -4.48 -11.85
CA GLN A 376 21.70 -5.62 -12.71
C GLN A 376 22.16 -6.75 -11.80
N PHE A 377 21.27 -7.72 -11.54
CA PHE A 377 21.48 -8.74 -10.51
C PHE A 377 21.82 -8.10 -9.15
N ASN A 378 23.02 -8.27 -8.62
CA ASN A 378 23.48 -7.70 -7.36
C ASN A 378 24.12 -6.32 -7.51
N VAL A 379 24.40 -5.88 -8.74
CA VAL A 379 25.10 -4.63 -9.02
C VAL A 379 24.11 -3.48 -9.08
N ARG A 380 24.27 -2.52 -8.18
CA ARG A 380 23.50 -1.29 -8.17
C ARG A 380 24.04 -0.30 -9.21
N LEU A 381 23.12 0.35 -9.92
CA LEU A 381 23.40 1.31 -10.98
C LEU A 381 22.58 2.59 -10.76
N ASP A 382 23.20 3.75 -11.01
CA ASP A 382 22.56 5.06 -10.87
C ASP A 382 21.53 5.34 -11.97
N ALA A 383 21.71 4.73 -13.14
CA ALA A 383 20.79 4.80 -14.27
C ALA A 383 20.67 3.44 -14.97
N PRO A 384 19.57 3.16 -15.70
CA PRO A 384 19.38 1.86 -16.35
C PRO A 384 20.47 1.53 -17.37
N TRP A 385 20.93 2.53 -18.12
CA TRP A 385 21.98 2.43 -19.13
C TRP A 385 23.40 2.64 -18.57
N ALA A 386 23.55 2.80 -17.26
CA ALA A 386 24.88 2.90 -16.66
C ALA A 386 25.62 1.57 -16.80
N GLU A 387 26.93 1.67 -17.00
CA GLU A 387 27.86 0.55 -16.98
C GLU A 387 28.58 0.52 -15.64
N PHE A 388 29.05 -0.66 -15.25
CA PHE A 388 29.87 -0.85 -14.06
C PHE A 388 31.19 -1.52 -14.44
N ASP A 389 32.23 -1.21 -13.68
CA ASP A 389 33.53 -1.84 -13.86
C ASP A 389 33.55 -3.22 -13.20
N GLN A 390 33.65 -4.26 -14.03
CA GLN A 390 33.68 -5.65 -13.59
C GLN A 390 34.95 -6.01 -12.79
N TYR A 391 36.02 -5.21 -12.90
CA TYR A 391 37.24 -5.44 -12.13
C TYR A 391 37.12 -4.94 -10.68
N THR A 392 36.23 -3.97 -10.43
CA THR A 392 36.01 -3.38 -9.10
C THR A 392 34.72 -3.86 -8.45
N THR A 393 33.75 -4.30 -9.24
CA THR A 393 32.45 -4.80 -8.77
C THR A 393 32.16 -6.17 -9.36
N GLU A 394 32.21 -7.20 -8.51
CA GLU A 394 31.88 -8.56 -8.90
C GLU A 394 30.36 -8.71 -9.07
N MET A 395 29.95 -9.06 -10.29
CA MET A 395 28.58 -9.47 -10.55
C MET A 395 28.41 -10.94 -10.14
N THR A 396 27.52 -11.18 -9.19
CA THR A 396 27.12 -12.52 -8.78
C THR A 396 25.80 -12.90 -9.44
N GLY A 397 25.45 -14.19 -9.39
CA GLY A 397 24.11 -14.65 -9.82
C GLY A 397 22.98 -14.19 -8.89
N ALA A 398 23.22 -13.39 -7.86
CA ALA A 398 22.18 -12.98 -6.93
C ALA A 398 21.28 -11.91 -7.56
N VAL A 399 20.00 -12.23 -7.75
CA VAL A 399 18.99 -11.24 -8.15
C VAL A 399 18.62 -10.40 -6.94
N VAL A 400 18.75 -9.08 -7.06
CA VAL A 400 18.24 -8.11 -6.07
C VAL A 400 16.99 -7.45 -6.62
N TYR A 401 15.87 -7.59 -5.92
CA TYR A 401 14.62 -6.91 -6.25
C TYR A 401 14.36 -5.76 -5.26
N PRO A 402 14.40 -4.50 -5.72
CA PRO A 402 14.14 -3.37 -4.86
C PRO A 402 12.63 -3.10 -4.75
N PHE A 403 12.09 -3.16 -3.53
CA PHE A 403 10.68 -2.86 -3.25
C PHE A 403 10.45 -1.38 -3.03
N VAL A 404 11.21 -0.77 -2.11
CA VAL A 404 11.04 0.63 -1.70
C VAL A 404 12.40 1.24 -1.34
N GLU A 405 12.76 2.31 -2.02
CA GLU A 405 13.92 3.15 -1.73
C GLU A 405 13.51 4.35 -0.89
N PHE A 406 14.29 4.67 0.15
CA PHE A 406 14.19 5.91 0.91
C PHE A 406 15.40 6.79 0.56
N LYS A 407 15.15 7.96 -0.04
CA LYS A 407 16.21 8.85 -0.56
C LYS A 407 16.79 9.81 0.49
N ASP A 408 16.35 9.71 1.73
CA ASP A 408 16.80 10.58 2.81
C ASP A 408 18.32 10.45 3.04
N ALA A 409 18.87 11.27 3.95
CA ALA A 409 20.30 11.29 4.22
C ALA A 409 20.88 9.95 4.69
N ALA A 410 20.06 9.01 5.19
CA ALA A 410 20.49 7.70 5.65
C ALA A 410 20.44 6.64 4.53
N HIS A 411 19.67 6.88 3.46
CA HIS A 411 19.58 6.04 2.26
C HIS A 411 19.29 4.57 2.58
N HIS A 412 18.04 4.28 2.93
CA HIS A 412 17.55 2.92 3.20
C HIS A 412 16.89 2.27 1.99
N LEU A 413 16.89 0.93 1.96
CA LEU A 413 16.25 0.14 0.92
C LEU A 413 15.58 -1.10 1.52
N LEU A 414 14.31 -1.32 1.17
CA LEU A 414 13.61 -2.58 1.37
C LEU A 414 13.75 -3.42 0.10
N SER A 415 14.29 -4.63 0.22
CA SER A 415 14.58 -5.48 -0.94
C SER A 415 14.42 -6.96 -0.62
N PHE A 416 14.62 -7.82 -1.62
CA PHE A 416 15.10 -9.18 -1.38
C PHE A 416 16.33 -9.50 -2.23
N SER A 417 17.12 -10.50 -1.82
CA SER A 417 18.08 -11.19 -2.67
C SER A 417 17.81 -12.70 -2.76
N ALA A 418 18.08 -13.27 -3.94
CA ALA A 418 18.00 -14.71 -4.19
C ALA A 418 19.05 -15.13 -5.21
N ASP A 419 19.74 -16.25 -4.97
CA ASP A 419 20.71 -16.79 -5.93
C ASP A 419 20.01 -17.36 -7.17
N TRP A 420 20.48 -16.96 -8.34
CA TRP A 420 19.90 -17.36 -9.61
C TRP A 420 20.94 -17.45 -10.74
N GLN A 421 20.99 -18.58 -11.42
CA GLN A 421 22.02 -18.86 -12.44
C GLN A 421 21.50 -18.70 -13.88
N SER A 422 20.32 -18.09 -14.07
CA SER A 422 19.69 -17.96 -15.39
C SER A 422 19.26 -16.53 -15.69
N SER A 423 18.58 -16.33 -16.82
CA SER A 423 18.03 -15.03 -17.21
C SER A 423 16.98 -14.54 -16.21
N LEU A 424 16.82 -13.22 -16.10
CA LEU A 424 15.77 -12.59 -15.30
C LEU A 424 14.36 -13.01 -15.75
N GLN A 425 14.13 -13.19 -17.05
CA GLN A 425 12.83 -13.66 -17.54
C GLN A 425 12.46 -15.02 -16.93
N LYS A 426 13.37 -15.99 -16.99
CA LYS A 426 13.19 -17.30 -16.34
C LYS A 426 13.01 -17.21 -14.82
N PHE A 427 13.57 -16.18 -14.17
CA PHE A 427 13.36 -15.95 -12.74
C PHE A 427 11.90 -15.57 -12.46
N PHE A 428 11.31 -14.65 -13.24
CA PHE A 428 9.90 -14.25 -13.08
C PHE A 428 8.90 -15.31 -13.56
N ASP A 429 9.29 -16.14 -14.53
CA ASP A 429 8.50 -17.29 -14.98
C ASP A 429 8.59 -18.49 -13.99
N ASN A 430 9.46 -18.42 -12.97
CA ASN A 430 9.65 -19.50 -12.01
C ASN A 430 8.57 -19.52 -10.93
N ALA A 431 7.90 -20.67 -10.79
CA ALA A 431 6.92 -20.92 -9.72
C ALA A 431 7.49 -21.73 -8.54
N GLU A 432 8.73 -22.24 -8.64
CA GLU A 432 9.37 -23.02 -7.58
C GLU A 432 9.75 -22.15 -6.38
N ARG A 433 9.96 -22.81 -5.23
CA ARG A 433 10.40 -22.13 -4.00
C ARG A 433 11.91 -21.91 -4.04
N LEU A 434 12.32 -20.67 -3.74
CA LEU A 434 13.71 -20.23 -3.65
C LEU A 434 14.06 -19.91 -2.20
N ASP A 435 15.32 -20.07 -1.84
CA ASP A 435 15.86 -19.51 -0.61
C ASP A 435 16.12 -18.01 -0.85
N VAL A 436 15.46 -17.17 -0.05
CA VAL A 436 15.36 -15.73 -0.26
C VAL A 436 15.71 -15.01 1.03
N GLN A 437 16.51 -13.96 0.91
CA GLN A 437 16.79 -13.04 2.01
C GLN A 437 15.98 -11.77 1.78
N TYR A 438 14.94 -11.53 2.58
CA TYR A 438 14.25 -10.24 2.65
C TYR A 438 15.09 -9.28 3.48
N ARG A 439 15.31 -8.05 3.01
CA ARG A 439 16.36 -7.18 3.57
C ARG A 439 15.85 -5.78 3.88
N LEU A 440 16.26 -5.30 5.03
CA LEU A 440 16.30 -3.88 5.36
C LEU A 440 17.75 -3.42 5.28
N GLU A 441 18.06 -2.61 4.29
CA GLU A 441 19.42 -2.16 3.98
C GLU A 441 19.59 -0.69 4.34
N ARG A 442 20.81 -0.34 4.78
CA ARG A 442 21.32 1.02 4.77
C ARG A 442 22.53 1.03 3.83
N ILE A 443 22.51 1.89 2.82
CA ILE A 443 23.53 1.87 1.77
C ILE A 443 24.94 2.01 2.38
N GLY A 444 25.83 1.08 2.03
CA GLY A 444 27.20 1.02 2.56
C GLY A 444 27.34 0.35 3.93
N ARG A 445 26.28 -0.26 4.47
CA ARG A 445 26.29 -1.07 5.70
C ARG A 445 25.88 -2.51 5.41
N THR A 446 26.15 -3.41 6.35
CA THR A 446 25.64 -4.78 6.31
C THR A 446 24.11 -4.76 6.38
N PRO A 447 23.41 -5.47 5.48
CA PRO A 447 21.95 -5.52 5.51
C PRO A 447 21.43 -6.38 6.67
N LEU A 448 20.29 -5.98 7.23
CA LEU A 448 19.51 -6.80 8.15
C LEU A 448 18.60 -7.72 7.34
N ASN A 449 18.68 -9.03 7.56
CA ASN A 449 18.05 -10.00 6.66
C ASN A 449 16.98 -10.84 7.38
N MET A 450 16.04 -11.40 6.63
CA MET A 450 15.13 -12.46 7.06
C MET A 450 15.19 -13.56 6.00
N LEU A 451 15.69 -14.73 6.39
CA LEU A 451 15.87 -15.87 5.49
C LEU A 451 14.61 -16.73 5.46
N LEU A 452 14.03 -16.92 4.28
CA LEU A 452 12.81 -17.71 4.08
C LEU A 452 12.88 -18.49 2.76
N LYS A 453 12.10 -19.57 2.69
CA LYS A 453 11.95 -20.38 1.47
C LYS A 453 10.56 -20.20 0.86
N VAL A 454 10.48 -19.48 -0.27
CA VAL A 454 9.22 -18.92 -0.79
C VAL A 454 9.17 -19.00 -2.32
N SER A 455 7.98 -19.13 -2.91
CA SER A 455 7.81 -18.96 -4.36
C SER A 455 7.42 -17.52 -4.69
N GLN A 456 7.77 -17.04 -5.89
CA GLN A 456 7.46 -15.70 -6.38
C GLN A 456 7.73 -14.58 -5.36
N PRO A 457 8.98 -14.44 -4.85
CA PRO A 457 9.30 -13.52 -3.75
C PRO A 457 8.98 -12.05 -4.03
N TRP A 458 8.93 -11.64 -5.29
CA TRP A 458 8.56 -10.27 -5.71
C TRP A 458 7.09 -9.90 -5.43
N ASN A 459 6.25 -10.87 -5.04
CA ASN A 459 4.86 -10.62 -4.63
C ASN A 459 4.71 -10.24 -3.16
N ALA A 460 5.81 -10.13 -2.40
CA ALA A 460 5.79 -9.65 -1.02
C ALA A 460 5.37 -8.18 -0.92
N GLN A 461 4.86 -7.78 0.24
CA GLN A 461 4.36 -6.44 0.52
C GLN A 461 5.01 -5.90 1.79
N TRP A 462 5.71 -4.77 1.67
CA TRP A 462 6.32 -4.05 2.78
C TRP A 462 5.54 -2.80 3.12
N PHE A 463 5.13 -2.62 4.38
CA PHE A 463 4.39 -1.43 4.77
C PHE A 463 4.69 -1.01 6.21
N CYS A 464 4.42 0.25 6.52
CA CYS A 464 4.52 0.78 7.88
C CYS A 464 3.14 1.11 8.43
N TYR A 465 2.85 0.61 9.63
CA TYR A 465 1.62 0.90 10.37
C TYR A 465 1.90 0.79 11.87
N ASP A 466 1.34 1.71 12.66
CA ASP A 466 1.43 1.72 14.14
C ASP A 466 2.89 1.67 14.63
N ASN A 467 3.74 2.54 14.06
CA ASN A 467 5.19 2.64 14.33
C ASN A 467 5.94 1.31 14.22
N ALA A 468 5.48 0.43 13.33
CA ALA A 468 6.08 -0.87 13.06
C ALA A 468 6.25 -1.08 11.56
N LEU A 469 7.30 -1.81 11.20
CA LEU A 469 7.50 -2.35 9.85
C LEU A 469 6.79 -3.70 9.74
N TRP A 470 6.13 -3.93 8.62
CA TRP A 470 5.42 -5.16 8.32
C TRP A 470 5.90 -5.77 7.01
N LEU A 471 5.96 -7.09 6.95
CA LEU A 471 6.26 -7.88 5.76
C LEU A 471 5.21 -8.98 5.60
N TYR A 472 4.43 -8.89 4.52
CA TYR A 472 3.55 -9.98 4.10
C TYR A 472 4.16 -10.74 2.93
N ILE A 473 4.09 -12.08 2.99
CA ILE A 473 4.60 -12.98 1.95
C ILE A 473 3.47 -13.88 1.47
N ASP A 474 3.01 -13.61 0.25
CA ASP A 474 1.80 -14.22 -0.29
C ASP A 474 1.87 -15.74 -0.45
N SER A 475 3.02 -16.26 -0.90
CA SER A 475 3.18 -17.69 -1.20
C SER A 475 3.27 -18.59 0.04
N SER A 476 3.75 -18.05 1.17
CA SER A 476 3.81 -18.77 2.44
C SER A 476 2.63 -18.45 3.36
N GLY A 477 1.93 -17.33 3.12
CA GLY A 477 0.91 -16.84 4.02
C GLY A 477 1.46 -16.38 5.36
N ALA A 478 2.64 -15.80 5.35
CA ALA A 478 3.29 -15.29 6.54
C ALA A 478 3.14 -13.77 6.62
N LEU A 479 2.84 -13.27 7.81
CA LEU A 479 2.86 -11.85 8.15
C LEU A 479 3.79 -11.65 9.34
N TYR A 480 4.82 -10.82 9.13
CA TYR A 480 5.81 -10.47 10.13
C TYR A 480 5.68 -8.99 10.50
N ARG A 481 5.95 -8.68 11.76
CA ARG A 481 5.94 -7.33 12.31
C ARG A 481 7.20 -7.09 13.14
N TRP A 482 7.80 -5.91 13.00
CA TRP A 482 8.88 -5.42 13.84
C TRP A 482 8.52 -4.08 14.47
N ASN A 483 8.64 -3.99 15.78
CA ASN A 483 8.37 -2.76 16.54
C ASN A 483 9.64 -1.95 16.70
N VAL A 484 9.49 -0.62 16.69
CA VAL A 484 10.55 0.34 17.05
C VAL A 484 10.74 0.40 18.56
#